data_AF-A0A356E879-F1
#
_entry.id   AF-A0A356E879-F1
#
_cell.length_a   1.000
_cell.length_b   1.000
_cell.length_c   1.000
_cell.angle_alpha   90.00
_cell.angle_beta   90.00
_cell.angle_gamma   90.00
#
_symmetry.space_group_name_H-M   'P 1'
#
loop_
_entity.id
_entity.type
_entity.pdbx_description
1 polymer ?
#
loop_
_entity_poly.entity_id
_entity_poly.type
_entity_poly.pdbx_seq_one_letter_code
_entity_poly.pdbx_strand_id
1 'polypeptide(L)'
;MTPTPQQAQIIDEILQRQADIYIVTAKRGRGKSALAGLLAKALDSALSAIGRLSCKQRERIILTAPNKSAVGILQDFAQNELNFMAPDELFLRIQQTPEYFRHDWLLIDEAAMIPLDLLDCLTSAFKHVLCTTTIHSYEGTGRGFLLKFMANIDRTFRYFELHKPLRWAEDDLPERFIDDLLLLDCEDRLAQPAYALDAAVNIMPVSQSALINSGKIADFYGLLTLAHYRTTPLDLRRLFDAPRQQFWLAQSDHRLIGCVWALEEGGLQDFALITDICRGIRRPKGNLVAQSLAFQSNLPQACELKSLRISRIAVQPNWQHHRIGVRLIDEIVNTTETDFLSVSFGYTEVLVRFWQKCGFNLVHLGEYKEATSGCYSAIALRPISPAGMKLAEKAAWHFRRNIGLSFHPLADQFEFEPDWRLTDEDWAILQNFSNFNRTLSSSLAAIRRLLAISDTQECPLLMSYCTKQPNINMESGGKKSWLTQCRLEIQQLLQKHEIDSNIKHGLK
;
A
#
# COMPACT_ATOMS: atom_id res chain seq x y z
N MET A 1 12.77 31.11 18.95
CA MET A 1 12.34 31.83 17.73
C MET A 1 10.89 32.23 17.88
N THR A 2 10.50 33.40 17.37
CA THR A 2 9.11 33.88 17.38
C THR A 2 8.34 33.36 16.17
N PRO A 3 7.02 33.11 16.28
CA PRO A 3 6.19 32.76 15.13
C PRO A 3 6.24 33.88 14.08
N THR A 4 6.14 33.51 12.80
CA THR A 4 5.78 34.48 11.75
C THR A 4 4.35 35.00 11.96
N PRO A 5 3.98 36.16 11.38
CA PRO A 5 2.62 36.68 11.50
C PRO A 5 1.54 35.67 11.07
N GLN A 6 1.78 34.93 9.97
CA GLN A 6 0.86 33.91 9.49
C GLN A 6 0.73 32.74 10.50
N GLN A 7 1.85 32.26 11.06
CA GLN A 7 1.81 31.21 12.07
C GLN A 7 1.11 31.67 13.35
N ALA A 8 1.36 32.90 13.80
CA ALA A 8 0.70 33.47 14.97
C ALA A 8 -0.82 33.53 14.79
N GLN A 9 -1.29 34.03 13.65
CA GLN A 9 -2.71 34.07 13.33
C GLN A 9 -3.35 32.68 13.35
N ILE A 10 -2.74 31.69 12.69
CA ILE A 10 -3.27 30.32 12.67
C ILE A 10 -3.30 29.72 14.08
N ILE A 11 -2.26 29.94 14.88
CA ILE A 11 -2.21 29.48 16.27
C ILE A 11 -3.36 30.11 17.07
N ASP A 12 -3.55 31.42 16.97
CA ASP A 12 -4.63 32.13 17.66
C ASP A 12 -6.01 31.61 17.25
N GLU A 13 -6.24 31.33 15.97
CA GLU A 13 -7.47 30.72 15.49
C GLU A 13 -7.69 29.29 16.01
N ILE A 14 -6.65 28.46 16.05
CA ILE A 14 -6.74 27.10 16.60
C ILE A 14 -7.06 27.13 18.09
N LEU A 15 -6.46 28.07 18.84
CA LEU A 15 -6.69 28.24 20.28
C LEU A 15 -8.12 28.67 20.61
N GLN A 16 -8.87 29.23 19.66
CA GLN A 16 -10.31 29.53 19.83
C GLN A 16 -11.19 28.27 19.82
N ARG A 17 -10.67 27.11 19.43
CA ARG A 17 -11.36 25.81 19.48
C ARG A 17 -12.71 25.76 18.73
N GLN A 18 -12.81 26.47 17.61
CA GLN A 18 -14.05 26.57 16.80
C GLN A 18 -14.31 25.37 15.87
N ALA A 19 -13.37 24.44 15.81
CA ALA A 19 -13.48 23.16 15.10
C ALA A 19 -12.88 22.02 15.91
N ASP A 20 -13.23 20.80 15.52
CA ASP A 20 -12.67 19.57 16.08
C ASP A 20 -11.30 19.25 15.47
N ILE A 21 -11.18 19.41 14.14
CA ILE A 21 -9.97 19.05 13.40
C ILE A 21 -9.38 20.30 12.73
N TYR A 22 -8.07 20.48 12.84
CA TYR A 22 -7.32 21.54 12.19
C TYR A 22 -6.31 20.91 11.26
N ILE A 23 -6.33 21.34 10.00
CA ILE A 23 -5.45 20.82 8.95
C ILE A 23 -4.55 21.95 8.50
N VAL A 24 -3.24 21.74 8.58
CA VAL A 24 -2.22 22.70 8.13
C VAL A 24 -1.37 22.07 7.04
N THR A 25 -1.53 22.54 5.81
CA THR A 25 -0.68 22.14 4.69
C THR A 25 0.40 23.17 4.41
N ALA A 26 1.50 22.72 3.82
CA ALA A 26 2.51 23.62 3.27
C ALA A 26 3.49 22.84 2.42
N LYS A 27 4.19 23.53 1.52
CA LYS A 27 5.44 23.01 0.95
C LYS A 27 6.53 22.82 2.03
N ARG A 28 7.62 22.13 1.69
CA ARG A 28 8.74 21.89 2.61
C ARG A 28 9.42 23.21 3.01
N GLY A 29 9.83 23.39 4.26
CA GLY A 29 10.55 24.61 4.69
C GLY A 29 9.67 25.82 5.02
N ARG A 30 8.34 25.66 5.07
CA ARG A 30 7.37 26.72 5.43
C ARG A 30 7.04 26.78 6.94
N GLY A 31 7.65 25.90 7.73
CA GLY A 31 7.53 25.92 9.19
C GLY A 31 6.30 25.24 9.78
N LYS A 32 5.77 24.18 9.15
CA LYS A 32 4.66 23.37 9.71
C LYS A 32 4.99 22.77 11.08
N SER A 33 6.11 22.04 11.20
CA SER A 33 6.53 21.44 12.47
C SER A 33 6.84 22.52 13.52
N ALA A 34 7.34 23.70 13.10
CA ALA A 34 7.53 24.84 13.99
C ALA A 34 6.18 25.41 14.49
N LEU A 35 5.18 25.55 13.61
CA LEU A 35 3.82 25.96 14.00
C LEU A 35 3.22 24.96 14.98
N ALA A 36 3.31 23.66 14.71
CA ALA A 36 2.80 22.62 15.59
C ALA A 36 3.47 22.64 16.98
N GLY A 37 4.79 22.85 17.04
CA GLY A 37 5.51 22.99 18.31
C GLY A 37 5.11 24.25 19.07
N LEU A 38 5.01 25.38 18.39
CA LEU A 38 4.56 26.64 19.00
C LEU A 38 3.11 26.56 19.52
N LEU A 39 2.23 25.89 18.77
CA LEU A 39 0.88 25.58 19.24
C LEU A 39 0.91 24.71 20.50
N ALA A 40 1.71 23.64 20.51
CA ALA A 40 1.82 22.76 21.66
C ALA A 40 2.29 23.51 22.91
N LYS A 41 3.26 24.43 22.77
CA LYS A 41 3.72 25.31 23.84
C LYS A 41 2.59 26.22 24.36
N ALA A 42 1.83 26.83 23.45
CA ALA A 42 0.73 27.72 23.80
C ALA A 42 -0.42 26.96 24.51
N LEU A 43 -0.76 25.77 24.01
CA LEU A 43 -1.73 24.87 24.64
C LEU A 43 -1.27 24.46 26.03
N ASP A 44 -0.04 24.01 26.21
CA ASP A 44 0.47 23.60 27.53
C ASP A 44 0.43 24.75 28.56
N SER A 45 0.72 25.97 28.11
CA SER A 45 0.61 27.18 28.93
C SER A 45 -0.84 27.46 29.34
N ALA A 46 -1.79 27.37 28.40
CA ALA A 46 -3.21 27.57 28.66
C ALA A 46 -3.80 26.48 29.56
N LEU A 47 -3.43 25.22 29.33
CA LEU A 47 -3.87 24.05 30.11
C LEU A 47 -3.32 24.08 31.54
N SER A 48 -2.07 24.50 31.71
CA SER A 48 -1.46 24.66 33.03
C SER A 48 -2.09 25.79 33.84
N ALA A 49 -2.61 26.84 33.19
CA ALA A 49 -3.37 27.89 33.86
C ALA A 49 -4.75 27.40 34.35
N ILE A 50 -5.45 26.60 33.54
CA ILE A 50 -6.78 26.05 33.87
C ILE A 50 -6.69 24.92 34.91
N GLY A 51 -5.67 24.07 34.84
CA GLY A 51 -5.46 22.93 35.75
C GLY A 51 -5.20 23.31 37.22
N ARG A 52 -4.91 24.59 37.51
CA ARG A 52 -4.84 25.10 38.89
C ARG A 52 -6.22 25.41 39.51
N LEU A 53 -7.28 25.43 38.71
CA LEU A 53 -8.64 25.84 39.11
C LEU A 53 -9.67 24.69 39.11
N SER A 54 -9.38 23.53 38.50
CA SER A 54 -10.33 22.40 38.41
C SER A 54 -9.63 21.05 38.57
N CYS A 55 -10.16 20.22 39.47
CA CYS A 55 -9.70 18.86 39.77
C CYS A 55 -10.33 17.76 38.88
N LYS A 56 -11.01 18.13 37.79
CA LYS A 56 -11.57 17.19 36.80
C LYS A 56 -10.72 17.18 35.52
N GLN A 57 -10.09 16.04 35.26
CA GLN A 57 -9.34 15.61 34.05
C GLN A 57 -8.51 16.69 33.33
N ARG A 58 -7.18 16.61 33.50
CA ARG A 58 -6.19 17.43 32.80
C ARG A 58 -6.13 16.99 31.33
N GLU A 59 -6.50 17.87 30.40
CA GLU A 59 -6.26 17.65 28.96
C GLU A 59 -4.74 17.53 28.74
N ARG A 60 -4.31 16.51 27.98
CA ARG A 60 -2.89 16.30 27.63
C ARG A 60 -2.66 16.50 26.16
N ILE A 61 -1.39 16.62 25.79
CA ILE A 61 -0.97 16.76 24.41
C ILE A 61 -0.23 15.48 24.02
N ILE A 62 -0.77 14.76 23.05
CA ILE A 62 -0.17 13.56 22.45
C ILE A 62 0.32 13.92 21.06
N LEU A 63 1.52 13.43 20.74
CA LEU A 63 2.18 13.66 19.48
C LEU A 63 2.40 12.35 18.75
N THR A 64 2.06 12.31 17.47
CA THR A 64 2.33 11.17 16.62
C THR A 64 2.85 11.62 15.26
N ALA A 65 3.68 10.78 14.65
CA ALA A 65 4.27 11.00 13.34
C ALA A 65 4.74 9.65 12.77
N PRO A 66 4.92 9.52 11.44
CA PRO A 66 5.40 8.29 10.81
C PRO A 66 6.74 7.80 11.36
N ASN A 67 7.63 8.73 11.72
CA ASN A 67 8.96 8.42 12.24
C ASN A 67 9.31 9.35 13.41
N LYS A 68 9.86 8.78 14.50
CA LYS A 68 10.27 9.55 15.69
C LYS A 68 11.33 10.63 15.38
N SER A 69 12.20 10.38 14.41
CA SER A 69 13.25 11.33 13.99
C SER A 69 12.68 12.59 13.32
N ALA A 70 11.47 12.53 12.76
CA ALA A 70 10.83 13.68 12.10
C ALA A 70 10.42 14.78 13.09
N VAL A 71 10.29 14.42 14.37
CA VAL A 71 9.63 15.26 15.37
C VAL A 71 10.58 16.14 16.16
N GLY A 72 11.90 16.01 15.96
CA GLY A 72 12.91 16.78 16.68
C GLY A 72 12.69 18.29 16.58
N ILE A 73 12.39 18.80 15.38
CA ILE A 73 12.10 20.23 15.19
C ILE A 73 10.86 20.65 15.99
N LEU A 74 9.77 19.90 15.89
CA LEU A 74 8.53 20.20 16.62
C LEU A 74 8.80 20.23 18.14
N GLN A 75 9.54 19.25 18.63
CA GLN A 75 9.95 19.11 20.02
C GLN A 75 10.79 20.30 20.50
N ASP A 76 11.73 20.78 19.68
CA ASP A 76 12.54 21.96 20.00
C ASP A 76 11.69 23.24 20.12
N PHE A 77 10.69 23.41 19.25
CA PHE A 77 9.79 24.56 19.28
C PHE A 77 8.74 24.48 20.41
N ALA A 78 8.33 23.27 20.81
CA ALA A 78 7.43 23.06 21.94
C ALA A 78 8.06 23.46 23.28
N GLN A 79 9.40 23.41 23.38
CA GLN A 79 10.19 23.74 24.58
C GLN A 79 9.87 22.90 25.83
N ASN A 80 8.95 21.94 25.75
CA ASN A 80 8.58 20.98 26.77
C ASN A 80 8.47 19.59 26.13
N GLU A 81 8.88 18.53 26.84
CA GLU A 81 8.84 17.15 26.34
C GLU A 81 7.39 16.73 26.03
N LEU A 82 7.11 16.48 24.74
CA LEU A 82 5.80 16.02 24.31
C LEU A 82 5.75 14.50 24.37
N ASN A 83 4.58 13.98 24.78
CA ASN A 83 4.36 12.55 24.81
C ASN A 83 4.20 12.00 23.39
N PHE A 84 5.31 11.54 22.80
CA PHE A 84 5.32 10.89 21.50
C PHE A 84 4.86 9.44 21.59
N MET A 85 3.87 9.06 20.79
CA MET A 85 3.50 7.67 20.52
C MET A 85 3.51 7.42 19.01
N ALA A 86 4.11 6.30 18.60
CA ALA A 86 4.05 5.89 17.21
C ALA A 86 2.59 5.57 16.80
N PRO A 87 2.20 5.76 15.53
CA PRO A 87 0.82 5.57 15.08
C PRO A 87 0.24 4.19 15.43
N ASP A 88 1.03 3.12 15.23
CA ASP A 88 0.61 1.74 15.52
C ASP A 88 0.42 1.50 17.03
N GLU A 89 1.31 2.06 17.86
CA GLU A 89 1.19 1.96 19.33
C GLU A 89 -0.04 2.71 19.83
N LEU A 90 -0.27 3.92 19.30
CA LEU A 90 -1.42 4.73 19.67
C LEU A 90 -2.73 4.05 19.29
N PHE A 91 -2.81 3.46 18.10
CA PHE A 91 -3.95 2.67 17.66
C PHE A 91 -4.26 1.51 18.61
N LEU A 92 -3.24 0.72 19.00
CA LEU A 92 -3.45 -0.39 19.94
C LEU A 92 -4.00 0.08 21.28
N ARG A 93 -3.51 1.21 21.80
CA ARG A 93 -4.02 1.78 23.05
C ARG A 93 -5.45 2.31 22.92
N ILE A 94 -5.77 2.98 21.82
CA ILE A 94 -7.15 3.45 21.54
C ILE A 94 -8.11 2.28 21.52
N GLN A 95 -7.75 1.17 20.88
CA GLN A 95 -8.59 -0.04 20.83
C GLN A 95 -8.83 -0.64 22.22
N GLN A 96 -7.88 -0.51 23.15
CA GLN A 96 -8.02 -1.00 24.53
C GLN A 96 -8.84 -0.06 25.41
N THR A 97 -8.66 1.26 25.28
CA THR A 97 -9.30 2.26 26.14
C THR A 97 -9.73 3.52 25.37
N PRO A 98 -10.80 3.45 24.54
CA PRO A 98 -11.16 4.54 23.63
C PRO A 98 -11.48 5.87 24.35
N GLU A 99 -12.23 5.82 25.45
CA GLU A 99 -12.66 7.01 26.20
C GLU A 99 -11.50 7.74 26.91
N TYR A 100 -10.33 7.10 27.04
CA TYR A 100 -9.19 7.67 27.73
C TYR A 100 -8.60 8.90 27.04
N PHE A 101 -8.71 8.95 25.71
CA PHE A 101 -8.06 9.96 24.85
C PHE A 101 -9.01 11.11 24.47
N ARG A 102 -10.30 10.98 24.77
CA ARG A 102 -11.36 11.86 24.27
C ARG A 102 -11.14 13.35 24.54
N HIS A 103 -10.55 13.67 25.69
CA HIS A 103 -10.31 15.05 26.14
C HIS A 103 -8.90 15.57 25.84
N ASP A 104 -8.03 14.71 25.28
CA ASP A 104 -6.66 15.10 24.93
C ASP A 104 -6.61 15.78 23.55
N TRP A 105 -5.52 16.50 23.33
CA TRP A 105 -5.11 17.00 22.02
C TRP A 105 -4.22 15.99 21.32
N LEU A 106 -4.49 15.72 20.04
CA LEU A 106 -3.61 14.95 19.18
C LEU A 106 -2.95 15.86 18.14
N LEU A 107 -1.63 15.89 18.11
CA LEU A 107 -0.85 16.48 17.03
C LEU A 107 -0.29 15.35 16.15
N ILE A 108 -0.61 15.41 14.86
CA ILE A 108 -0.18 14.45 13.85
C ILE A 108 0.74 15.20 12.88
N ASP A 109 2.04 14.95 12.94
CA ASP A 109 2.99 15.51 11.97
C ASP A 109 3.10 14.59 10.74
N GLU A 110 3.04 15.16 9.53
CA GLU A 110 3.02 14.42 8.26
C GLU A 110 1.91 13.38 8.15
N ALA A 111 0.66 13.80 8.41
CA ALA A 111 -0.52 12.94 8.39
C ALA A 111 -0.71 12.17 7.06
N ALA A 112 -0.30 12.73 5.92
CA ALA A 112 -0.39 12.05 4.61
C ALA A 112 0.51 10.82 4.46
N MET A 113 1.45 10.60 5.37
CA MET A 113 2.28 9.40 5.40
C MET A 113 1.71 8.31 6.32
N ILE A 114 0.61 8.57 7.02
CA ILE A 114 -0.11 7.61 7.85
C ILE A 114 -1.26 7.00 7.01
N PRO A 115 -1.46 5.66 7.03
CA PRO A 115 -2.59 5.02 6.36
C PRO A 115 -3.94 5.66 6.73
N LEU A 116 -4.86 5.82 5.77
CA LEU A 116 -6.16 6.47 6.00
C LEU A 116 -6.96 5.80 7.12
N ASP A 117 -7.12 4.47 7.09
CA ASP A 117 -7.87 3.74 8.13
C ASP A 117 -7.30 3.97 9.54
N LEU A 118 -5.96 4.07 9.63
CA LEU A 118 -5.27 4.37 10.88
C LEU A 118 -5.54 5.82 11.27
N LEU A 119 -5.41 6.77 10.35
CA LEU A 119 -5.68 8.19 10.59
C LEU A 119 -7.14 8.44 11.01
N ASP A 120 -8.10 7.75 10.40
CA ASP A 120 -9.53 7.82 10.74
C ASP A 120 -9.77 7.31 12.17
N CYS A 121 -9.14 6.19 12.55
CA CYS A 121 -9.18 5.69 13.91
C CYS A 121 -8.57 6.67 14.92
N LEU A 122 -7.38 7.20 14.61
CA LEU A 122 -6.68 8.16 15.46
C LEU A 122 -7.50 9.44 15.63
N THR A 123 -7.98 10.02 14.54
CA THR A 123 -8.74 11.29 14.59
C THR A 123 -10.08 11.13 15.30
N SER A 124 -10.76 9.98 15.15
CA SER A 124 -12.03 9.69 15.82
C SER A 124 -11.91 9.59 17.35
N ALA A 125 -10.76 9.19 17.88
CA ALA A 125 -10.56 8.98 19.32
C ALA A 125 -10.35 10.29 20.12
N PHE A 126 -10.03 11.39 19.45
CA PHE A 126 -9.67 12.67 20.08
C PHE A 126 -10.65 13.77 19.68
N LYS A 127 -11.01 14.64 20.65
CA LYS A 127 -11.87 15.80 20.35
C LYS A 127 -11.13 16.88 19.55
N HIS A 128 -9.87 17.15 19.86
CA HIS A 128 -9.09 18.20 19.21
C HIS A 128 -7.87 17.60 18.52
N VAL A 129 -7.79 17.77 17.20
CA VAL A 129 -6.72 17.18 16.37
C VAL A 129 -6.08 18.25 15.50
N LEU A 130 -4.75 18.33 15.51
CA LEU A 130 -3.99 19.05 14.50
C LEU A 130 -3.31 18.05 13.56
N CYS A 131 -3.63 18.11 12.28
CA CYS A 131 -2.92 17.37 11.23
C CYS A 131 -2.04 18.36 10.45
N THR A 132 -0.73 18.13 10.42
CA THR A 132 0.15 18.81 9.47
C THR A 132 0.44 17.87 8.29
N THR A 133 0.61 18.42 7.09
CA THR A 133 1.08 17.61 5.97
C THR A 133 1.86 18.42 4.95
N THR A 134 2.92 17.83 4.41
CA THR A 134 3.66 18.40 3.29
C THR A 134 2.93 18.14 1.97
N ILE A 135 2.68 19.23 1.23
CA ILE A 135 2.19 19.21 -0.15
C ILE A 135 3.30 19.61 -1.13
N HIS A 136 3.14 19.27 -2.41
CA HIS A 136 4.08 19.56 -3.51
C HIS A 136 5.54 19.25 -3.15
N SER A 137 5.79 18.01 -2.70
CA SER A 137 7.11 17.57 -2.27
C SER A 137 7.58 16.37 -3.06
N TYR A 138 8.89 16.21 -3.15
CA TYR A 138 9.53 15.06 -3.76
C TYR A 138 9.30 13.74 -3.00
N GLU A 139 8.79 13.79 -1.76
CA GLU A 139 8.57 12.61 -0.92
C GLU A 139 7.21 11.93 -1.14
N GLY A 140 6.28 12.57 -1.86
CA GLY A 140 4.97 12.01 -2.18
C GLY A 140 3.86 13.04 -2.41
N THR A 141 2.65 12.55 -2.68
CA THR A 141 1.48 13.35 -3.06
C THR A 141 0.55 13.61 -1.89
N GLY A 142 0.93 14.57 -1.04
CA GLY A 142 0.10 14.99 0.11
C GLY A 142 -1.27 15.53 -0.28
N ARG A 143 -1.41 16.14 -1.47
CA ARG A 143 -2.65 16.80 -1.91
C ARG A 143 -3.77 15.81 -2.27
N GLY A 144 -3.49 14.80 -3.08
CA GLY A 144 -4.47 13.76 -3.44
C GLY A 144 -4.92 12.95 -2.23
N PHE A 145 -4.01 12.66 -1.29
CA PHE A 145 -4.34 12.08 0.01
C PHE A 145 -5.29 12.99 0.79
N LEU A 146 -4.92 14.27 0.91
CA LEU A 146 -5.65 15.22 1.74
C LEU A 146 -7.08 15.43 1.24
N LEU A 147 -7.29 15.51 -0.07
CA LEU A 147 -8.63 15.63 -0.65
C LEU A 147 -9.52 14.44 -0.28
N LYS A 148 -8.96 13.22 -0.24
CA LYS A 148 -9.69 12.02 0.17
C LYS A 148 -9.98 12.01 1.67
N PHE A 149 -8.99 12.37 2.48
CA PHE A 149 -9.15 12.47 3.93
C PHE A 149 -10.25 13.50 4.26
N MET A 150 -10.15 14.72 3.73
CA MET A 150 -11.13 15.79 3.94
C MET A 150 -12.54 15.42 3.46
N ALA A 151 -12.66 14.69 2.35
CA ALA A 151 -13.96 14.23 1.85
C ALA A 151 -14.64 13.22 2.79
N ASN A 152 -13.88 12.53 3.64
CA ASN A 152 -14.37 11.52 4.58
C ASN A 152 -14.51 12.03 6.02
N ILE A 153 -14.15 13.29 6.30
CA ILE A 153 -14.32 13.87 7.64
C ILE A 153 -15.81 14.19 7.88
N ASP A 154 -16.40 13.57 8.89
CA ASP A 154 -17.77 13.78 9.36
C ASP A 154 -17.90 14.84 10.48
N ARG A 155 -16.78 15.50 10.81
CA ARG A 155 -16.65 16.49 11.91
C ARG A 155 -16.36 17.89 11.40
N THR A 156 -16.49 18.88 12.29
CA THR A 156 -16.09 20.24 11.97
C THR A 156 -14.58 20.30 11.79
N PHE A 157 -14.12 20.87 10.67
CA PHE A 157 -12.70 21.08 10.44
C PHE A 157 -12.40 22.48 9.92
N ARG A 158 -11.17 22.95 10.17
CA ARG A 158 -10.60 24.13 9.54
C ARG A 158 -9.33 23.78 8.78
N TYR A 159 -9.18 24.40 7.62
CA TYR A 159 -8.07 24.18 6.72
C TYR A 159 -7.24 25.46 6.60
N PHE A 160 -5.92 25.33 6.76
CA PHE A 160 -4.95 26.41 6.63
C PHE A 160 -3.80 25.98 5.74
N GLU A 161 -3.22 26.94 5.01
CA GLU A 161 -2.01 26.72 4.22
C GLU A 161 -0.93 27.74 4.56
N LEU A 162 0.31 27.26 4.78
CA LEU A 162 1.49 28.11 4.93
C LEU A 162 2.20 28.24 3.59
N HIS A 163 2.42 29.47 3.14
CA HIS A 163 3.04 29.73 1.83
C HIS A 163 4.48 30.22 1.94
N LYS A 164 4.75 31.08 2.93
CA LYS A 164 6.02 31.79 3.07
C LYS A 164 7.19 30.85 3.43
N PRO A 165 8.26 30.76 2.60
CA PRO A 165 9.46 30.02 2.96
C PRO A 165 10.18 30.68 4.14
N LEU A 166 10.74 29.88 5.04
CA LEU A 166 11.49 30.36 6.21
C LEU A 166 13.00 30.22 6.07
N ARG A 167 13.46 29.43 5.10
CA ARG A 167 14.87 29.07 4.92
C ARG A 167 15.55 29.84 3.78
N TRP A 168 14.76 30.36 2.85
CA TRP A 168 15.19 31.13 1.68
C TRP A 168 14.15 32.22 1.41
N ALA A 169 14.46 33.12 0.48
CA ALA A 169 13.58 34.24 0.12
C ALA A 169 12.34 33.74 -0.63
N GLU A 170 11.28 34.55 -0.61
CA GLU A 170 10.15 34.34 -1.52
C GLU A 170 10.64 34.43 -2.98
N ASP A 171 9.99 33.68 -3.88
CA ASP A 171 10.31 33.66 -5.31
C ASP A 171 11.72 33.17 -5.69
N ASP A 172 12.32 32.31 -4.86
CA ASP A 172 13.61 31.68 -5.13
C ASP A 172 13.60 30.89 -6.46
N LEU A 173 14.52 31.25 -7.37
CA LEU A 173 14.60 30.65 -8.71
C LEU A 173 14.97 29.16 -8.68
N PRO A 174 15.94 28.70 -7.86
CA PRO A 174 16.21 27.28 -7.67
C PRO A 174 14.99 26.48 -7.21
N GLU A 175 14.20 27.00 -6.27
CA GLU A 175 12.96 26.34 -5.86
C GLU A 175 11.99 26.17 -7.04
N ARG A 176 11.71 27.24 -7.80
CA ARG A 176 10.82 27.17 -8.98
C ARG A 176 11.34 26.17 -10.02
N PHE A 177 12.64 26.17 -10.26
CA PHE A 177 13.26 25.21 -11.18
C PHE A 177 13.05 23.76 -10.74
N ILE A 178 13.18 23.46 -9.44
CA ILE A 178 12.94 22.10 -8.92
C ILE A 178 11.47 21.72 -9.03
N ASP A 179 10.56 22.64 -8.72
CA ASP A 179 9.12 22.42 -8.83
C ASP A 179 8.73 22.08 -10.29
N ASP A 180 9.25 22.84 -11.26
CA ASP A 180 9.03 22.61 -12.69
C ASP A 180 9.67 21.32 -13.18
N LEU A 181 10.92 21.05 -12.79
CA LEU A 181 11.67 19.85 -13.20
C LEU A 181 10.98 18.56 -12.74
N LEU A 182 10.43 18.57 -11.52
CA LEU A 182 9.82 17.39 -10.91
C LEU A 182 8.29 17.38 -11.00
N LEU A 183 7.69 18.38 -11.66
CA LEU A 183 6.24 18.57 -11.81
C LEU A 183 5.49 18.50 -10.47
N LEU A 184 5.99 19.18 -9.44
CA LEU A 184 5.49 19.04 -8.07
C LEU A 184 4.09 19.65 -7.83
N ASP A 185 3.61 20.48 -8.74
CA ASP A 185 2.33 21.20 -8.70
C ASP A 185 1.44 20.91 -9.92
N CYS A 186 1.73 19.85 -10.68
CA CYS A 186 1.03 19.56 -11.93
C CYS A 186 -0.46 19.25 -11.72
N GLU A 187 -0.86 18.71 -10.57
CA GLU A 187 -2.26 18.45 -10.23
C GLU A 187 -3.08 19.74 -10.06
N ASP A 188 -2.43 20.86 -9.71
CA ASP A 188 -3.10 22.15 -9.52
C ASP A 188 -3.41 22.82 -10.86
N ARG A 189 -2.56 22.55 -11.85
CA ARG A 189 -2.69 23.04 -13.23
C ARG A 189 -3.64 22.19 -14.06
N LEU A 190 -3.97 20.99 -13.59
CA LEU A 190 -4.85 20.05 -14.29
C LEU A 190 -6.28 20.57 -14.29
N ALA A 191 -6.83 20.79 -15.49
CA ALA A 191 -8.23 21.11 -15.65
C ALA A 191 -9.12 19.96 -15.14
N GLN A 192 -10.09 20.28 -14.28
CA GLN A 192 -11.08 19.33 -13.75
C GLN A 192 -12.44 19.58 -14.41
N PRO A 193 -12.70 19.00 -15.60
CA PRO A 193 -13.97 19.21 -16.29
C PRO A 193 -15.14 18.70 -15.44
N ALA A 194 -16.22 19.48 -15.41
CA ALA A 194 -17.50 19.02 -14.86
C ALA A 194 -17.97 17.77 -15.61
N TYR A 195 -18.66 16.89 -14.91
CA TYR A 195 -19.27 15.73 -15.53
C TYR A 195 -20.44 16.14 -16.43
N ALA A 196 -20.51 15.54 -17.61
CA ALA A 196 -21.63 15.68 -18.52
C ALA A 196 -22.07 14.28 -18.99
N LEU A 197 -23.35 13.98 -18.79
CA LEU A 197 -23.92 12.64 -19.01
C LEU A 197 -23.76 12.16 -20.47
N ASP A 198 -23.97 13.05 -21.43
CA ASP A 198 -23.95 12.76 -22.86
C ASP A 198 -22.59 13.06 -23.52
N ALA A 199 -21.56 13.31 -22.72
CA ALA A 199 -20.25 13.66 -23.23
C ALA A 199 -19.59 12.49 -23.97
N ALA A 200 -19.08 12.77 -25.16
CA ALA A 200 -18.36 11.78 -25.96
C ALA A 200 -16.99 11.49 -25.32
N VAL A 201 -16.83 10.28 -24.80
CA VAL A 201 -15.56 9.82 -24.25
C VAL A 201 -14.83 8.95 -25.26
N ASN A 202 -13.68 9.43 -25.72
CA ASN A 202 -12.76 8.71 -26.59
C ASN A 202 -11.64 8.09 -25.75
N ILE A 203 -11.37 6.80 -25.95
CA ILE A 203 -10.27 6.08 -25.28
C ILE A 203 -9.30 5.65 -26.35
N MET A 204 -8.01 5.96 -26.17
CA MET A 204 -6.99 5.66 -27.18
C MET A 204 -5.67 5.26 -26.54
N PRO A 205 -4.93 4.30 -27.13
CA PRO A 205 -3.53 4.07 -26.77
C PRO A 205 -2.67 5.27 -27.19
N VAL A 206 -1.61 5.55 -26.43
CA VAL A 206 -0.63 6.58 -26.75
C VAL A 206 0.78 6.05 -26.51
N SER A 207 1.70 6.34 -27.43
CA SER A 207 3.11 6.00 -27.23
C SER A 207 3.75 6.90 -26.18
N GLN A 208 4.81 6.41 -25.53
CA GLN A 208 5.60 7.21 -24.58
C GLN A 208 6.10 8.51 -25.22
N SER A 209 6.63 8.44 -26.45
CA SER A 209 7.11 9.60 -27.18
C SER A 209 5.99 10.60 -27.51
N ALA A 210 4.80 10.14 -27.89
CA ALA A 210 3.67 11.02 -28.15
C ALA A 210 3.16 11.67 -26.86
N LEU A 211 3.14 10.95 -25.74
CA LEU A 211 2.75 11.49 -24.44
C LEU A 211 3.69 12.62 -23.98
N ILE A 212 5.01 12.42 -24.16
CA ILE A 212 6.04 13.40 -23.84
C ILE A 212 5.99 14.61 -24.79
N ASN A 213 6.03 14.37 -26.10
CA ASN A 213 6.15 15.42 -27.12
C ASN A 213 4.90 16.29 -27.24
N SER A 214 3.72 15.76 -26.87
CA SER A 214 2.46 16.54 -26.89
C SER A 214 2.27 17.43 -25.67
N GLY A 215 3.19 17.41 -24.69
CA GLY A 215 3.05 18.11 -23.42
C GLY A 215 2.01 17.49 -22.47
N LYS A 216 1.29 16.45 -22.91
CA LYS A 216 0.24 15.76 -22.12
C LYS A 216 0.80 14.98 -20.93
N ILE A 217 2.12 14.78 -20.85
CA ILE A 217 2.74 14.10 -19.70
C ILE A 217 2.49 14.83 -18.38
N ALA A 218 2.41 16.17 -18.39
CA ALA A 218 2.09 16.94 -17.19
C ALA A 218 0.67 16.68 -16.70
N ASP A 219 -0.32 16.69 -17.60
CA ASP A 219 -1.70 16.36 -17.27
C ASP A 219 -1.86 14.90 -16.82
N PHE A 220 -1.16 13.99 -17.50
CA PHE A 220 -1.15 12.57 -17.17
C PHE A 220 -0.59 12.33 -15.77
N TYR A 221 0.59 12.89 -15.48
CA TYR A 221 1.23 12.77 -14.17
C TYR A 221 0.43 13.49 -13.08
N GLY A 222 -0.15 14.66 -13.38
CA GLY A 222 -1.05 15.39 -12.49
C GLY A 222 -2.29 14.58 -12.12
N LEU A 223 -2.89 13.89 -13.09
CA LEU A 223 -4.04 13.01 -12.82
C LEU A 223 -3.64 11.80 -11.95
N LEU A 224 -2.45 11.23 -12.18
CA LEU A 224 -1.93 10.17 -11.31
C LEU A 224 -1.68 10.68 -9.88
N THR A 225 -1.11 11.86 -9.74
CA THR A 225 -0.86 12.52 -8.45
C THR A 225 -2.15 12.82 -7.68
N LEU A 226 -3.18 13.26 -8.39
CA LEU A 226 -4.51 13.50 -7.82
C LEU A 226 -5.18 12.21 -7.32
N ALA A 227 -5.10 11.13 -8.12
CA ALA A 227 -5.82 9.89 -7.85
C ALA A 227 -5.11 8.95 -6.88
N HIS A 228 -3.77 8.96 -6.84
CA HIS A 228 -2.97 8.04 -6.05
C HIS A 228 -2.35 8.72 -4.83
N TYR A 229 -2.48 8.07 -3.67
CA TYR A 229 -1.95 8.55 -2.39
C TYR A 229 -0.41 8.60 -2.35
N ARG A 230 0.28 8.00 -3.34
CA ARG A 230 1.73 8.04 -3.44
C ARG A 230 2.20 7.99 -4.90
N THR A 231 2.44 9.17 -5.44
CA THR A 231 3.21 9.37 -6.67
C THR A 231 4.50 10.10 -6.31
N THR A 232 5.63 9.69 -6.88
CA THR A 232 6.94 10.26 -6.55
C THR A 232 7.67 10.69 -7.81
N PRO A 233 8.67 11.59 -7.71
CA PRO A 233 9.51 11.93 -8.86
C PRO A 233 10.26 10.74 -9.47
N LEU A 234 10.43 9.63 -8.73
CA LEU A 234 10.95 8.40 -9.29
C LEU A 234 9.97 7.77 -10.29
N ASP A 235 8.66 7.91 -10.04
CA ASP A 235 7.63 7.50 -11.00
C ASP A 235 7.65 8.39 -12.24
N LEU A 236 7.85 9.71 -12.06
CA LEU A 236 8.05 10.61 -13.20
C LEU A 236 9.26 10.18 -14.04
N ARG A 237 10.40 9.90 -13.40
CA ARG A 237 11.58 9.38 -14.09
C ARG A 237 11.28 8.09 -14.85
N ARG A 238 10.52 7.17 -14.25
CA ARG A 238 10.10 5.93 -14.93
C ARG A 238 9.23 6.23 -16.14
N LEU A 239 8.29 7.17 -16.06
CA LEU A 239 7.43 7.57 -17.18
C LEU A 239 8.24 8.09 -18.37
N PHE A 240 9.35 8.78 -18.13
CA PHE A 240 10.26 9.26 -19.18
C PHE A 240 11.21 8.16 -19.71
N ASP A 241 11.84 7.40 -18.82
CA ASP A 241 13.05 6.64 -19.18
C ASP A 241 12.83 5.13 -19.29
N ALA A 242 11.89 4.57 -18.52
CA ALA A 242 11.82 3.12 -18.39
C ALA A 242 11.18 2.49 -19.65
N PRO A 243 11.73 1.37 -20.15
CA PRO A 243 11.25 0.73 -21.36
C PRO A 243 9.98 -0.10 -21.08
N ARG A 244 9.36 -0.61 -22.16
CA ARG A 244 8.24 -1.57 -22.11
C ARG A 244 7.04 -1.07 -21.30
N GLN A 245 6.70 0.19 -21.54
CA GLN A 245 5.54 0.85 -20.94
C GLN A 245 4.51 1.12 -22.01
N GLN A 246 3.25 1.03 -21.62
CA GLN A 246 2.13 1.31 -22.50
C GLN A 246 1.13 2.22 -21.77
N PHE A 247 0.48 3.10 -22.52
CA PHE A 247 -0.36 4.16 -21.97
C PHE A 247 -1.69 4.25 -22.73
N TRP A 248 -2.75 4.52 -21.99
CA TRP A 248 -4.07 4.81 -22.55
C TRP A 248 -4.62 6.08 -21.92
N LEU A 249 -5.28 6.89 -22.74
CA LEU A 249 -5.95 8.12 -22.31
C LEU A 249 -7.44 8.00 -22.60
N ALA A 250 -8.27 8.34 -21.62
CA ALA A 250 -9.69 8.65 -21.80
C ALA A 250 -9.83 10.17 -21.86
N GLN A 251 -10.41 10.68 -22.94
CA GLN A 251 -10.60 12.11 -23.16
C GLN A 251 -12.05 12.45 -23.48
N SER A 252 -12.49 13.61 -23.01
CA SER A 252 -13.77 14.25 -23.37
C SER A 252 -13.47 15.70 -23.73
N ASP A 253 -13.96 16.17 -24.88
CA ASP A 253 -13.67 17.53 -25.41
C ASP A 253 -12.18 17.89 -25.34
N HIS A 254 -11.33 16.95 -25.76
CA HIS A 254 -9.85 17.03 -25.72
C HIS A 254 -9.21 17.11 -24.32
N ARG A 255 -10.00 17.12 -23.24
CA ARG A 255 -9.50 17.13 -21.86
C ARG A 255 -9.30 15.72 -21.33
N LEU A 256 -8.26 15.52 -20.54
CA LEU A 256 -7.95 14.24 -19.91
C LEU A 256 -8.93 13.96 -18.75
N ILE A 257 -9.71 12.89 -18.87
CA ILE A 257 -10.68 12.45 -17.84
C ILE A 257 -10.29 11.13 -17.18
N GLY A 258 -9.42 10.34 -17.80
CA GLY A 258 -8.91 9.11 -17.23
C GLY A 258 -7.65 8.63 -17.94
N CYS A 259 -6.87 7.81 -17.28
CA CYS A 259 -5.66 7.25 -17.87
C CYS A 259 -5.27 5.89 -17.27
N VAL A 260 -4.47 5.14 -18.02
CA VAL A 260 -3.79 3.91 -17.58
C VAL A 260 -2.32 3.98 -17.93
N TRP A 261 -1.48 3.56 -16.97
CA TRP A 261 -0.07 3.23 -17.17
C TRP A 261 0.14 1.74 -16.92
N ALA A 262 0.51 1.00 -17.96
CA ALA A 262 0.79 -0.42 -17.90
C ALA A 262 2.27 -0.73 -18.19
N LEU A 263 2.74 -1.85 -17.66
CA LEU A 263 4.12 -2.34 -17.80
C LEU A 263 4.09 -3.76 -18.32
N GLU A 264 4.91 -4.07 -19.32
CA GLU A 264 5.03 -5.44 -19.82
C GLU A 264 5.80 -6.30 -18.81
N GLU A 265 5.26 -7.48 -18.51
CA GLU A 265 5.89 -8.49 -17.64
C GLU A 265 5.79 -9.89 -18.25
N GLY A 266 6.71 -10.76 -17.85
CA GLY A 266 6.78 -12.14 -18.35
C GLY A 266 7.52 -12.25 -19.68
N GLY A 267 7.18 -13.26 -20.48
CA GLY A 267 7.90 -13.58 -21.72
C GLY A 267 9.34 -14.03 -21.49
N LEU A 268 9.65 -14.58 -20.31
CA LEU A 268 10.98 -15.08 -19.97
C LEU A 268 11.25 -16.39 -20.70
N GLN A 269 12.36 -16.44 -21.43
CA GLN A 269 12.80 -17.64 -22.17
C GLN A 269 13.85 -18.45 -21.40
N ASP A 270 14.39 -17.91 -20.31
CA ASP A 270 15.35 -18.59 -19.44
C ASP A 270 14.63 -19.44 -18.40
N PHE A 271 14.39 -20.71 -18.73
CA PHE A 271 13.72 -21.66 -17.84
C PHE A 271 14.52 -21.97 -16.57
N ALA A 272 15.86 -21.85 -16.61
CA ALA A 272 16.69 -22.03 -15.43
C ALA A 272 16.48 -20.88 -14.45
N LEU A 273 16.42 -19.64 -14.95
CA LEU A 273 16.07 -18.47 -14.15
C LEU A 273 14.65 -18.59 -13.57
N ILE A 274 13.66 -19.03 -14.35
CA ILE A 274 12.28 -19.25 -13.86
C ILE A 274 12.26 -20.26 -12.71
N THR A 275 13.02 -21.35 -12.85
CA THR A 275 13.16 -22.36 -11.80
C THR A 275 13.80 -21.77 -10.55
N ASP A 276 14.86 -20.97 -10.70
CA ASP A 276 15.53 -20.29 -9.57
C ASP A 276 14.63 -19.25 -8.89
N ILE A 277 13.73 -18.61 -9.63
CA ILE A 277 12.70 -17.72 -9.07
C ILE A 277 11.73 -18.54 -8.21
N CYS A 278 11.22 -19.67 -8.71
CA CYS A 278 10.30 -20.54 -7.96
C CYS A 278 10.94 -21.06 -6.65
N ARG A 279 12.25 -21.35 -6.70
CA ARG A 279 13.07 -21.76 -5.55
C ARG A 279 13.44 -20.63 -4.59
N GLY A 280 13.21 -19.38 -4.97
CA GLY A 280 13.59 -18.19 -4.20
C GLY A 280 15.09 -17.87 -4.21
N ILE A 281 15.87 -18.46 -5.13
CA ILE A 281 17.32 -18.25 -5.28
C ILE A 281 17.59 -16.92 -5.99
N ARG A 282 16.78 -16.58 -6.99
CA ARG A 282 16.90 -15.37 -7.80
C ARG A 282 15.66 -14.50 -7.67
N ARG A 283 15.87 -13.18 -7.69
CA ARG A 283 14.84 -12.14 -7.73
C ARG A 283 15.29 -11.01 -8.66
N PRO A 284 15.29 -11.23 -9.99
CA PRO A 284 15.65 -10.18 -10.95
C PRO A 284 14.76 -8.94 -10.81
N LYS A 285 15.27 -7.79 -11.28
CA LYS A 285 14.50 -6.53 -11.31
C LYS A 285 13.40 -6.60 -12.38
N GLY A 286 12.23 -6.00 -12.11
CA GLY A 286 11.06 -6.02 -13.00
C GLY A 286 10.12 -7.20 -12.73
N ASN A 287 9.17 -7.47 -13.63
CA ASN A 287 8.31 -8.68 -13.59
C ASN A 287 7.67 -8.95 -12.22
N LEU A 288 7.11 -7.92 -11.57
CA LEU A 288 6.64 -7.99 -10.18
C LEU A 288 5.60 -9.10 -9.99
N VAL A 289 4.53 -9.09 -10.77
CA VAL A 289 3.43 -10.06 -10.61
C VAL A 289 3.85 -11.42 -11.14
N ALA A 290 4.48 -11.47 -12.32
CA ALA A 290 4.98 -12.71 -12.91
C ALA A 290 5.89 -13.49 -11.93
N GLN A 291 6.91 -12.81 -11.36
CA GLN A 291 7.80 -13.43 -10.37
C GLN A 291 7.08 -13.74 -9.05
N SER A 292 6.14 -12.91 -8.62
CA SER A 292 5.38 -13.16 -7.39
C SER A 292 4.53 -14.41 -7.51
N LEU A 293 3.88 -14.67 -8.65
CA LEU A 293 3.10 -15.89 -8.86
C LEU A 293 3.98 -17.14 -8.98
N ALA A 294 5.12 -17.02 -9.69
CA ALA A 294 6.11 -18.09 -9.76
C ALA A 294 6.66 -18.44 -8.35
N PHE A 295 7.04 -17.43 -7.57
CA PHE A 295 7.57 -17.64 -6.24
C PHE A 295 6.52 -18.04 -5.20
N GLN A 296 5.39 -17.33 -5.09
CA GLN A 296 4.40 -17.53 -4.02
C GLN A 296 3.46 -18.71 -4.29
N SER A 297 3.13 -18.98 -5.55
CA SER A 297 2.14 -20.01 -5.93
C SER A 297 2.75 -21.16 -6.73
N ASN A 298 4.07 -21.17 -6.96
CA ASN A 298 4.76 -22.19 -7.77
C ASN A 298 4.19 -22.29 -9.21
N LEU A 299 3.90 -21.12 -9.80
CA LEU A 299 3.34 -20.97 -11.16
C LEU A 299 4.39 -20.43 -12.13
N PRO A 300 5.33 -21.25 -12.63
CA PRO A 300 6.36 -20.80 -13.57
C PRO A 300 5.78 -20.22 -14.87
N GLN A 301 4.60 -20.69 -15.28
CA GLN A 301 3.91 -20.21 -16.49
C GLN A 301 3.63 -18.69 -16.44
N ALA A 302 3.50 -18.11 -15.25
CA ALA A 302 3.32 -16.66 -15.10
C ALA A 302 4.53 -15.84 -15.59
N CYS A 303 5.73 -16.43 -15.53
CA CYS A 303 6.96 -15.84 -16.06
C CYS A 303 7.15 -16.11 -17.56
N GLU A 304 6.67 -17.24 -18.05
CA GLU A 304 6.80 -17.67 -19.45
C GLU A 304 5.85 -16.88 -20.36
N LEU A 305 4.60 -16.72 -19.95
CA LEU A 305 3.57 -16.00 -20.69
C LEU A 305 3.81 -14.49 -20.68
N LYS A 306 3.29 -13.78 -21.69
CA LYS A 306 3.38 -12.32 -21.79
C LYS A 306 2.20 -11.68 -21.08
N SER A 307 2.45 -10.64 -20.30
CA SER A 307 1.41 -9.92 -19.58
C SER A 307 1.60 -8.42 -19.61
N LEU A 308 0.49 -7.69 -19.48
CA LEU A 308 0.51 -6.26 -19.14
C LEU A 308 0.04 -6.10 -17.70
N ARG A 309 0.94 -5.62 -16.84
CA ARG A 309 0.59 -5.23 -15.48
C ARG A 309 0.09 -3.80 -15.46
N ILE A 310 -1.13 -3.61 -14.98
CA ILE A 310 -1.68 -2.29 -14.70
C ILE A 310 -0.92 -1.71 -13.49
N SER A 311 -0.05 -0.74 -13.75
CA SER A 311 0.77 -0.09 -12.73
C SER A 311 0.00 1.03 -12.04
N ARG A 312 -0.73 1.83 -12.84
CA ARG A 312 -1.62 2.89 -12.39
C ARG A 312 -2.85 2.98 -13.27
N ILE A 313 -3.98 3.31 -12.65
CA ILE A 313 -5.23 3.67 -13.32
C ILE A 313 -5.85 4.83 -12.53
N ALA A 314 -6.22 5.88 -13.23
CA ALA A 314 -6.79 7.07 -12.63
C ALA A 314 -7.97 7.59 -13.46
N VAL A 315 -8.98 8.11 -12.77
CA VAL A 315 -10.15 8.77 -13.36
C VAL A 315 -10.39 10.05 -12.55
N GLN A 316 -10.65 11.16 -13.25
CA GLN A 316 -10.98 12.45 -12.64
C GLN A 316 -12.12 12.28 -11.62
N PRO A 317 -12.10 12.94 -10.46
CA PRO A 317 -13.08 12.75 -9.38
C PRO A 317 -14.54 12.85 -9.86
N ASN A 318 -14.85 13.89 -10.64
CA ASN A 318 -16.20 14.12 -11.17
C ASN A 318 -16.66 13.04 -12.17
N TRP A 319 -15.72 12.28 -12.76
CA TRP A 319 -15.99 11.25 -13.76
C TRP A 319 -15.91 9.83 -13.18
N GLN A 320 -15.65 9.70 -11.87
CA GLN A 320 -15.68 8.41 -11.18
C GLN A 320 -17.11 7.85 -11.13
N HIS A 321 -17.24 6.54 -10.92
CA HIS A 321 -18.53 5.83 -10.91
C HIS A 321 -19.33 5.85 -12.24
N HIS A 322 -18.83 6.49 -13.29
CA HIS A 322 -19.42 6.51 -14.64
C HIS A 322 -18.77 5.50 -15.61
N ARG A 323 -18.27 4.38 -15.08
CA ARG A 323 -17.66 3.24 -15.83
C ARG A 323 -16.43 3.58 -16.70
N ILE A 324 -15.86 4.78 -16.63
CA ILE A 324 -14.67 5.17 -17.40
C ILE A 324 -13.49 4.22 -17.16
N GLY A 325 -13.22 3.86 -15.90
CA GLY A 325 -12.15 2.92 -15.55
C GLY A 325 -12.36 1.52 -16.14
N VAL A 326 -13.61 1.04 -16.18
CA VAL A 326 -13.95 -0.27 -16.79
C VAL A 326 -13.70 -0.22 -18.30
N ARG A 327 -14.20 0.84 -18.96
CA ARG A 327 -14.00 1.07 -20.40
C ARG A 327 -12.52 1.17 -20.78
N LEU A 328 -11.69 1.78 -19.93
CA LEU A 328 -10.23 1.84 -20.12
C LEU A 328 -9.62 0.43 -20.13
N ILE A 329 -9.99 -0.44 -19.20
CA ILE A 329 -9.50 -1.82 -19.19
C ILE A 329 -10.02 -2.61 -20.39
N ASP A 330 -11.30 -2.47 -20.75
CA ASP A 330 -11.87 -3.18 -21.89
C ASP A 330 -11.17 -2.80 -23.20
N GLU A 331 -10.83 -1.53 -23.39
CA GLU A 331 -10.04 -1.08 -24.55
C GLU A 331 -8.65 -1.73 -24.58
N ILE A 332 -7.97 -1.84 -23.42
CA ILE A 332 -6.68 -2.53 -23.33
C ILE A 332 -6.83 -4.00 -23.74
N VAL A 333 -7.86 -4.68 -23.26
CA VAL A 333 -8.09 -6.10 -23.59
C VAL A 333 -8.37 -6.29 -25.07
N ASN A 334 -9.07 -5.36 -25.72
CA ASN A 334 -9.37 -5.44 -27.14
C ASN A 334 -8.17 -5.14 -28.05
N THR A 335 -7.16 -4.43 -27.54
CA THR A 335 -6.03 -3.92 -28.35
C THR A 335 -4.70 -4.60 -28.05
N THR A 336 -4.55 -5.27 -26.90
CA THR A 336 -3.30 -5.94 -26.52
C THR A 336 -3.15 -7.33 -27.14
N GLU A 337 -1.90 -7.74 -27.36
CA GLU A 337 -1.53 -9.09 -27.83
C GLU A 337 -0.99 -10.00 -26.69
N THR A 338 -1.14 -9.58 -25.44
CA THR A 338 -0.66 -10.34 -24.27
C THR A 338 -1.59 -11.48 -23.86
N ASP A 339 -1.04 -12.46 -23.13
CA ASP A 339 -1.80 -13.61 -22.65
C ASP A 339 -2.78 -13.28 -21.53
N PHE A 340 -2.43 -12.31 -20.67
CA PHE A 340 -3.27 -11.85 -19.58
C PHE A 340 -2.90 -10.44 -19.11
N LEU A 341 -3.85 -9.74 -18.49
CA LEU A 341 -3.57 -8.56 -17.69
C LEU A 341 -3.37 -8.95 -16.23
N SER A 342 -2.54 -8.20 -15.53
CA SER A 342 -2.36 -8.35 -14.09
C SER A 342 -2.43 -7.02 -13.35
N VAL A 343 -2.73 -7.09 -12.06
CA VAL A 343 -2.64 -5.94 -11.17
C VAL A 343 -2.14 -6.39 -9.80
N SER A 344 -1.33 -5.53 -9.16
CA SER A 344 -0.99 -5.63 -7.75
C SER A 344 -1.49 -4.36 -7.05
N PHE A 345 -2.29 -4.51 -5.99
CA PHE A 345 -2.95 -3.40 -5.30
C PHE A 345 -3.13 -3.70 -3.81
N GLY A 346 -3.30 -2.65 -2.99
CA GLY A 346 -3.69 -2.81 -1.59
C GLY A 346 -5.14 -3.29 -1.49
N TYR A 347 -5.37 -4.42 -0.82
CA TYR A 347 -6.67 -5.04 -0.68
C TYR A 347 -7.64 -4.15 0.10
N THR A 348 -8.71 -3.74 -0.56
CA THR A 348 -9.91 -3.14 0.04
C THR A 348 -11.13 -3.67 -0.70
N GLU A 349 -12.28 -3.77 -0.04
CA GLU A 349 -13.51 -4.26 -0.69
C GLU A 349 -13.87 -3.45 -1.94
N VAL A 350 -13.68 -2.14 -1.88
CA VAL A 350 -13.97 -1.22 -2.99
C VAL A 350 -13.10 -1.53 -4.21
N LEU A 351 -11.78 -1.68 -4.01
CA LEU A 351 -10.87 -1.98 -5.11
C LEU A 351 -11.04 -3.40 -5.64
N VAL A 352 -11.28 -4.39 -4.78
CA VAL A 352 -11.57 -5.77 -5.22
C VAL A 352 -12.81 -5.80 -6.12
N ARG A 353 -13.90 -5.15 -5.70
CA ARG A 353 -15.14 -5.06 -6.50
C ARG A 353 -14.91 -4.31 -7.81
N PHE A 354 -14.09 -3.26 -7.82
CA PHE A 354 -13.70 -2.57 -9.06
C PHE A 354 -12.99 -3.52 -10.03
N TRP A 355 -11.95 -4.23 -9.58
CA TRP A 355 -11.19 -5.15 -10.42
C TRP A 355 -12.04 -6.34 -10.90
N GLN A 356 -12.92 -6.87 -10.05
CA GLN A 356 -13.89 -7.91 -10.44
C GLN A 356 -14.84 -7.42 -11.54
N LYS A 357 -15.37 -6.19 -11.44
CA LYS A 357 -16.19 -5.59 -12.51
C LYS A 357 -15.41 -5.40 -13.81
N CYS A 358 -14.11 -5.16 -13.71
CA CYS A 358 -13.19 -5.14 -14.84
C CYS A 358 -12.80 -6.55 -15.32
N GLY A 359 -13.38 -7.64 -14.82
CA GLY A 359 -13.10 -9.01 -15.26
C GLY A 359 -11.83 -9.65 -14.67
N PHE A 360 -11.26 -9.09 -13.61
CA PHE A 360 -10.11 -9.69 -12.92
C PHE A 360 -10.55 -10.66 -11.82
N ASN A 361 -9.83 -11.76 -11.69
CA ASN A 361 -9.97 -12.75 -10.62
C ASN A 361 -8.85 -12.58 -9.60
N LEU A 362 -9.19 -12.51 -8.31
CA LEU A 362 -8.21 -12.47 -7.22
C LEU A 362 -7.50 -13.83 -7.12
N VAL A 363 -6.16 -13.83 -7.09
CA VAL A 363 -5.34 -15.05 -7.11
C VAL A 363 -4.26 -15.10 -6.02
N HIS A 364 -4.02 -14.01 -5.32
CA HIS A 364 -3.03 -13.97 -4.24
C HIS A 364 -3.35 -12.85 -3.24
N LEU A 365 -3.06 -13.13 -1.96
CA LEU A 365 -3.00 -12.17 -0.87
C LEU A 365 -1.64 -12.26 -0.19
N GLY A 366 -0.99 -11.12 -0.03
CA GLY A 366 0.28 -10.97 0.66
C GLY A 366 0.11 -11.10 2.17
N GLU A 367 1.14 -11.59 2.84
CA GLU A 367 1.10 -11.94 4.27
C GLU A 367 1.11 -10.72 5.21
N TYR A 368 1.71 -9.62 4.77
CA TYR A 368 1.96 -8.46 5.61
C TYR A 368 1.23 -7.22 5.07
N LYS A 369 0.76 -6.38 5.98
CA LYS A 369 0.27 -5.05 5.64
C LYS A 369 1.43 -4.19 5.17
N GLU A 370 1.24 -3.46 4.08
CA GLU A 370 2.23 -2.47 3.65
C GLU A 370 2.27 -1.32 4.65
N ALA A 371 3.46 -0.92 5.09
CA ALA A 371 3.64 0.15 6.07
C ALA A 371 2.96 1.47 5.68
N THR A 372 2.82 1.74 4.38
CA THR A 372 2.26 2.99 3.87
C THR A 372 0.75 2.97 3.63
N SER A 373 0.18 1.84 3.20
CA SER A 373 -1.26 1.75 2.92
C SER A 373 -2.06 1.13 4.05
N GLY A 374 -1.40 0.42 4.99
CA GLY A 374 -2.07 -0.38 6.00
C GLY A 374 -2.84 -1.59 5.44
N CYS A 375 -2.80 -1.79 4.12
CA CYS A 375 -3.52 -2.83 3.41
C CYS A 375 -2.60 -4.03 3.13
N TYR A 376 -3.17 -5.23 3.05
CA TYR A 376 -2.48 -6.39 2.50
C TYR A 376 -2.34 -6.24 0.98
N SER A 377 -1.20 -6.58 0.40
CA SER A 377 -1.06 -6.60 -1.06
C SER A 377 -1.92 -7.72 -1.65
N ALA A 378 -2.57 -7.48 -2.77
CA ALA A 378 -3.39 -8.42 -3.51
C ALA A 378 -2.94 -8.48 -4.96
N ILE A 379 -3.03 -9.66 -5.59
CA ILE A 379 -2.82 -9.83 -7.03
C ILE A 379 -4.08 -10.38 -7.66
N ALA A 380 -4.49 -9.78 -8.78
CA ALA A 380 -5.58 -10.26 -9.59
C ALA A 380 -5.20 -10.35 -11.07
N LEU A 381 -5.81 -11.29 -11.79
CA LEU A 381 -5.54 -11.58 -13.21
C LEU A 381 -6.80 -11.48 -14.05
N ARG A 382 -6.69 -10.90 -15.25
CA ARG A 382 -7.72 -10.97 -16.30
C ARG A 382 -7.14 -11.74 -17.49
N PRO A 383 -7.58 -12.98 -17.75
CA PRO A 383 -7.06 -13.76 -18.86
C PRO A 383 -7.52 -13.20 -20.21
N ILE A 384 -6.68 -13.35 -21.25
CA ILE A 384 -6.96 -12.90 -22.62
C ILE A 384 -6.79 -14.07 -23.60
N SER A 385 -5.63 -14.73 -23.59
CA SER A 385 -5.35 -15.88 -24.45
C SER A 385 -5.79 -17.20 -23.79
N PRO A 386 -5.94 -18.30 -24.56
CA PRO A 386 -6.21 -19.62 -23.99
C PRO A 386 -5.16 -20.08 -22.97
N ALA A 387 -3.89 -19.68 -23.15
CA ALA A 387 -2.83 -19.97 -22.18
C ALA A 387 -3.00 -19.14 -20.89
N GLY A 388 -3.35 -17.86 -21.03
CA GLY A 388 -3.69 -17.00 -19.90
C GLY A 388 -4.92 -17.49 -19.12
N MET A 389 -5.94 -18.02 -19.79
CA MET A 389 -7.13 -18.62 -19.16
C MET A 389 -6.74 -19.80 -18.26
N LYS A 390 -5.93 -20.73 -18.78
CA LYS A 390 -5.42 -21.86 -17.98
C LYS A 390 -4.61 -21.41 -16.77
N LEU A 391 -3.75 -20.41 -16.94
CA LEU A 391 -2.97 -19.83 -15.83
C LEU A 391 -3.90 -19.21 -14.77
N ALA A 392 -4.87 -18.40 -15.19
CA ALA A 392 -5.79 -17.71 -14.28
C ALA A 392 -6.68 -18.70 -13.51
N GLU A 393 -7.22 -19.72 -14.18
CA GLU A 393 -7.99 -20.80 -13.56
C GLU A 393 -7.15 -21.55 -12.51
N LYS A 394 -5.93 -21.93 -12.87
CA LYS A 394 -5.01 -22.61 -11.97
C LYS A 394 -4.65 -21.74 -10.76
N ALA A 395 -4.34 -20.46 -10.99
CA ALA A 395 -4.01 -19.51 -9.93
C ALA A 395 -5.19 -19.27 -8.97
N ALA A 396 -6.41 -19.13 -9.51
CA ALA A 396 -7.63 -19.01 -8.70
C ALA A 396 -7.92 -20.29 -7.90
N TRP A 397 -7.70 -21.46 -8.50
CA TRP A 397 -7.81 -22.74 -7.81
C TRP A 397 -6.81 -22.86 -6.65
N HIS A 398 -5.53 -22.51 -6.86
CA HIS A 398 -4.53 -22.45 -5.80
C HIS A 398 -4.93 -21.50 -4.68
N PHE A 399 -5.40 -20.30 -5.01
CA PHE A 399 -5.85 -19.33 -4.02
C PHE A 399 -6.97 -19.90 -3.15
N ARG A 400 -8.03 -20.42 -3.79
CA ARG A 400 -9.19 -21.01 -3.12
C ARG A 400 -8.79 -22.12 -2.14
N ARG A 401 -7.95 -23.06 -2.58
CA ARG A 401 -7.54 -24.19 -1.73
C ARG A 401 -6.56 -23.82 -0.62
N ASN A 402 -5.77 -22.76 -0.80
CA ASN A 402 -4.71 -22.38 0.15
C ASN A 402 -5.17 -21.38 1.21
N ILE A 403 -6.11 -20.48 0.89
CA ILE A 403 -6.50 -19.42 1.82
C ILE A 403 -7.13 -19.96 3.11
N GLY A 404 -7.97 -21.00 3.03
CA GLY A 404 -8.55 -21.68 4.20
C GLY A 404 -7.53 -22.46 5.04
N LEU A 405 -6.33 -22.71 4.51
CA LEU A 405 -5.20 -23.29 5.24
C LEU A 405 -4.16 -22.23 5.65
N SER A 406 -4.39 -20.95 5.37
CA SER A 406 -3.52 -19.87 5.82
C SER A 406 -3.88 -19.40 7.22
N PHE A 407 -3.01 -18.60 7.84
CA PHE A 407 -3.31 -17.82 9.04
C PHE A 407 -3.59 -16.35 8.70
N HIS A 408 -4.00 -16.09 7.46
CA HIS A 408 -4.22 -14.72 6.99
C HIS A 408 -5.45 -14.12 7.69
N PRO A 409 -5.38 -12.89 8.24
CA PRO A 409 -6.52 -12.30 8.95
C PRO A 409 -7.78 -12.07 8.10
N LEU A 410 -7.62 -12.00 6.78
CA LEU A 410 -8.74 -11.92 5.83
C LEU A 410 -9.23 -13.29 5.35
N ALA A 411 -8.69 -14.42 5.85
CA ALA A 411 -9.09 -15.75 5.37
C ALA A 411 -10.59 -16.01 5.57
N ASP A 412 -11.15 -15.56 6.70
CA ASP A 412 -12.57 -15.74 7.04
C ASP A 412 -13.52 -14.95 6.12
N GLN A 413 -13.01 -13.98 5.35
CA GLN A 413 -13.80 -13.29 4.32
C GLN A 413 -14.07 -14.17 3.09
N PHE A 414 -13.37 -15.29 2.97
CA PHE A 414 -13.50 -16.22 1.86
C PHE A 414 -14.18 -17.49 2.37
N GLU A 415 -15.44 -17.70 1.97
CA GLU A 415 -16.23 -18.89 2.29
C GLU A 415 -15.79 -20.11 1.44
N PHE A 416 -14.52 -20.48 1.54
CA PHE A 416 -13.95 -21.64 0.84
C PHE A 416 -13.63 -22.76 1.82
N GLU A 417 -14.11 -23.97 1.52
CA GLU A 417 -13.77 -25.15 2.30
C GLU A 417 -12.28 -25.47 2.18
N PRO A 418 -11.58 -25.76 3.31
CA PRO A 418 -10.17 -26.15 3.27
C PRO A 418 -9.98 -27.47 2.52
N ASP A 419 -9.15 -27.46 1.47
CA ASP A 419 -8.77 -28.69 0.75
C ASP A 419 -7.48 -29.27 1.35
N TRP A 420 -7.64 -30.38 2.07
CA TRP A 420 -6.55 -31.10 2.75
C TRP A 420 -5.81 -32.10 1.85
N ARG A 421 -6.24 -32.30 0.60
CA ARG A 421 -5.59 -33.26 -0.31
C ARG A 421 -4.21 -32.77 -0.73
N LEU A 422 -3.21 -33.63 -0.59
CA LEU A 422 -1.84 -33.38 -1.02
C LEU A 422 -1.69 -33.68 -2.52
N THR A 423 -1.10 -32.75 -3.27
CA THR A 423 -0.92 -32.84 -4.73
C THR A 423 0.55 -32.80 -5.13
N ASP A 424 0.88 -33.20 -6.36
CA ASP A 424 2.26 -33.14 -6.89
C ASP A 424 2.87 -31.73 -6.79
N GLU A 425 2.04 -30.70 -6.89
CA GLU A 425 2.47 -29.32 -6.73
C GLU A 425 2.79 -28.97 -5.28
N ASP A 426 2.06 -29.54 -4.32
CA ASP A 426 2.39 -29.40 -2.90
C ASP A 426 3.75 -30.07 -2.62
N TRP A 427 4.02 -31.24 -3.20
CA TRP A 427 5.33 -31.89 -3.10
C TRP A 427 6.46 -31.02 -3.66
N ALA A 428 6.27 -30.41 -4.83
CA ALA A 428 7.24 -29.47 -5.39
C ALA A 428 7.46 -28.24 -4.49
N ILE A 429 6.40 -27.69 -3.90
CA ILE A 429 6.47 -26.60 -2.94
C ILE A 429 7.26 -27.00 -1.69
N LEU A 430 7.01 -28.20 -1.16
CA LEU A 430 7.68 -28.75 0.02
C LEU A 430 9.17 -28.98 -0.25
N GLN A 431 9.53 -29.54 -1.41
CA GLN A 431 10.92 -29.67 -1.83
C GLN A 431 11.61 -28.29 -1.97
N ASN A 432 10.90 -27.31 -2.53
CA ASN A 432 11.40 -25.94 -2.65
C ASN A 432 11.59 -25.26 -1.29
N PHE A 433 10.74 -25.59 -0.31
CA PHE A 433 10.89 -25.15 1.07
C PHE A 433 12.02 -25.86 1.80
N SER A 434 12.14 -27.19 1.73
CA SER A 434 13.17 -27.90 2.49
C SER A 434 14.58 -27.59 1.97
N ASN A 435 14.75 -27.51 0.64
CA ASN A 435 16.08 -27.50 0.02
C ASN A 435 16.54 -26.11 -0.46
N PHE A 436 15.64 -25.11 -0.51
CA PHE A 436 15.94 -23.78 -1.05
C PHE A 436 15.36 -22.63 -0.20
N ASN A 437 15.08 -21.48 -0.83
CA ASN A 437 14.81 -20.20 -0.15
C ASN A 437 13.33 -19.80 -0.21
N ARG A 438 12.43 -20.75 -0.42
CA ARG A 438 10.97 -20.51 -0.34
C ARG A 438 10.57 -20.11 1.08
N THR A 439 9.63 -19.19 1.26
CA THR A 439 9.21 -18.75 2.61
C THR A 439 8.30 -19.78 3.29
N LEU A 440 8.24 -19.73 4.62
CA LEU A 440 7.29 -20.53 5.40
C LEU A 440 5.84 -20.21 5.00
N SER A 441 5.50 -18.94 4.88
CA SER A 441 4.14 -18.49 4.52
C SER A 441 3.68 -18.98 3.15
N SER A 442 4.53 -18.90 2.13
CA SER A 442 4.23 -19.41 0.78
C SER A 442 4.18 -20.93 0.68
N SER A 443 4.57 -21.64 1.74
CA SER A 443 4.60 -23.10 1.83
C SER A 443 3.62 -23.63 2.87
N LEU A 444 2.97 -22.76 3.65
CA LEU A 444 2.20 -23.13 4.83
C LEU A 444 1.05 -24.08 4.52
N ALA A 445 0.31 -23.83 3.43
CA ALA A 445 -0.79 -24.70 3.03
C ALA A 445 -0.30 -26.12 2.68
N ALA A 446 0.80 -26.24 1.92
CA ALA A 446 1.40 -27.52 1.59
C ALA A 446 1.95 -28.24 2.84
N ILE A 447 2.58 -27.50 3.75
CA ILE A 447 3.06 -28.02 5.05
C ILE A 447 1.88 -28.56 5.87
N ARG A 448 0.79 -27.80 6.02
CA ARG A 448 -0.37 -28.24 6.79
C ARG A 448 -1.02 -29.50 6.19
N ARG A 449 -1.08 -29.62 4.85
CA ARG A 449 -1.55 -30.84 4.18
C ARG A 449 -0.65 -32.04 4.47
N LEU A 450 0.67 -31.85 4.41
CA LEU A 450 1.63 -32.91 4.72
C LEU A 450 1.51 -33.35 6.19
N LEU A 451 1.44 -32.40 7.12
CA LEU A 451 1.28 -32.67 8.55
C LEU A 451 -0.03 -33.41 8.87
N ALA A 452 -1.11 -33.14 8.12
CA ALA A 452 -2.39 -33.82 8.32
C ALA A 452 -2.35 -35.34 8.04
N ILE A 453 -1.35 -35.81 7.29
CA ILE A 453 -1.16 -37.24 6.95
C ILE A 453 0.07 -37.86 7.62
N SER A 454 0.80 -37.09 8.43
CA SER A 454 2.08 -37.49 9.04
C SER A 454 1.94 -37.70 10.55
N ASP A 455 2.87 -38.44 11.16
CA ASP A 455 2.88 -38.58 12.62
C ASP A 455 3.40 -37.30 13.27
N THR A 456 2.68 -36.82 14.28
CA THR A 456 3.00 -35.61 15.05
C THR A 456 4.40 -35.61 15.67
N GLN A 457 4.98 -36.79 15.93
CA GLN A 457 6.33 -36.92 16.48
C GLN A 457 7.45 -36.54 15.49
N GLU A 458 7.17 -36.53 14.19
CA GLU A 458 8.18 -36.34 13.13
C GLU A 458 8.44 -34.86 12.79
N CYS A 459 7.49 -33.97 13.11
CA CYS A 459 7.60 -32.53 12.84
C CYS A 459 7.14 -31.68 14.03
N PRO A 460 7.77 -31.82 15.23
CA PRO A 460 7.29 -31.19 16.45
C PRO A 460 7.26 -29.65 16.36
N LEU A 461 8.21 -29.00 15.67
CA LEU A 461 8.26 -27.54 15.56
C LEU A 461 7.13 -27.03 14.67
N LEU A 462 6.95 -27.62 13.48
CA LEU A 462 5.89 -27.22 12.56
C LEU A 462 4.49 -27.59 13.06
N MET A 463 4.34 -28.72 13.73
CA MET A 463 3.09 -29.08 14.41
C MET A 463 2.75 -28.08 15.51
N SER A 464 3.72 -27.72 16.35
CA SER A 464 3.54 -26.70 17.37
C SER A 464 3.10 -25.37 16.74
N TYR A 465 3.81 -24.92 15.69
CA TYR A 465 3.46 -23.69 14.96
C TYR A 465 2.04 -23.71 14.38
N CYS A 466 1.63 -24.84 13.81
CA CYS A 466 0.32 -24.96 13.20
C CYS A 466 -0.83 -25.09 14.21
N THR A 467 -0.57 -25.60 15.41
CA THR A 467 -1.59 -25.88 16.44
C THR A 467 -1.73 -24.78 17.49
N LYS A 468 -0.63 -24.13 17.89
CA LYS A 468 -0.62 -23.16 19.00
C LYS A 468 -0.84 -21.69 18.59
N GLN A 469 -1.16 -21.42 17.32
CA GLN A 469 -1.18 -20.08 16.72
C GLN A 469 0.19 -19.36 16.83
N PRO A 470 0.49 -18.34 15.98
CA PRO A 470 1.87 -17.88 15.71
C PRO A 470 2.57 -17.08 16.85
N ASN A 471 2.18 -17.28 18.11
CA ASN A 471 2.80 -16.67 19.30
C ASN A 471 3.84 -17.57 19.99
N ILE A 472 4.38 -18.57 19.29
CA ILE A 472 5.46 -19.39 19.84
C ILE A 472 6.70 -18.51 20.00
N ASN A 473 7.05 -18.27 21.27
CA ASN A 473 8.37 -17.83 21.68
C ASN A 473 9.40 -18.63 20.89
N MET A 474 10.13 -17.93 20.02
CA MET A 474 11.24 -18.48 19.23
C MET A 474 12.36 -18.89 20.18
N GLU A 475 12.18 -20.00 20.89
CA GLU A 475 13.11 -20.48 21.89
C GLU A 475 14.43 -20.88 21.22
N SER A 476 15.53 -20.43 21.84
CA SER A 476 16.91 -20.86 21.61
C SER A 476 17.47 -20.69 20.18
N GLY A 477 17.94 -19.48 19.85
CA GLY A 477 18.77 -19.24 18.64
C GLY A 477 18.16 -18.32 17.58
N GLY A 478 16.96 -17.78 17.79
CA GLY A 478 16.31 -16.77 16.96
C GLY A 478 15.62 -17.30 15.69
N LYS A 479 14.83 -16.43 15.03
CA LYS A 479 13.94 -16.77 13.89
C LYS A 479 14.63 -17.56 12.77
N LYS A 480 15.89 -17.23 12.48
CA LYS A 480 16.67 -17.86 11.41
C LYS A 480 17.00 -19.33 11.74
N SER A 481 17.45 -19.59 12.96
CA SER A 481 17.78 -20.95 13.42
C SER A 481 16.53 -21.83 13.43
N TRP A 482 15.43 -21.32 13.99
CA TRP A 482 14.15 -22.01 14.02
C TRP A 482 13.65 -22.37 12.61
N LEU A 483 13.71 -21.43 11.66
CA LEU A 483 13.30 -21.68 10.27
C LEU A 483 14.17 -22.77 9.60
N THR A 484 15.48 -22.80 9.88
CA THR A 484 16.36 -23.86 9.38
C THR A 484 15.95 -25.23 9.90
N GLN A 485 15.58 -25.33 11.18
CA GLN A 485 15.10 -26.60 11.75
C GLN A 485 13.75 -27.03 11.15
N CYS A 486 12.81 -26.10 10.95
CA CYS A 486 11.56 -26.41 10.24
C CYS A 486 11.80 -26.94 8.82
N ARG A 487 12.79 -26.43 8.09
CA ARG A 487 13.16 -26.96 6.77
C ARG A 487 13.70 -28.40 6.88
N LEU A 488 14.48 -28.68 7.92
CA LEU A 488 15.03 -30.02 8.17
C LEU A 488 13.94 -31.05 8.50
N GLU A 489 12.94 -30.68 9.31
CA GLU A 489 11.77 -31.55 9.60
C GLU A 489 11.07 -31.98 8.31
N ILE A 490 10.78 -31.02 7.41
CA ILE A 490 10.19 -31.33 6.11
C ILE A 490 11.13 -32.20 5.29
N GLN A 491 12.43 -31.89 5.24
CA GLN A 491 13.39 -32.67 4.47
C GLN A 491 13.40 -34.16 4.87
N GLN A 492 13.41 -34.45 6.18
CA GLN A 492 13.40 -35.80 6.71
C GLN A 492 12.10 -36.54 6.37
N LEU A 493 10.97 -35.85 6.48
CA LEU A 493 9.66 -36.41 6.16
C LEU A 493 9.51 -36.73 4.66
N LEU A 494 10.01 -35.85 3.79
CA LEU A 494 10.06 -36.10 2.35
C LEU A 494 10.89 -37.35 2.00
N GLN A 495 12.08 -37.48 2.60
CA GLN A 495 12.96 -38.65 2.38
C GLN A 495 12.28 -39.96 2.81
N LYS A 496 11.55 -39.95 3.93
CA LYS A 496 10.80 -41.12 4.40
C LYS A 496 9.69 -41.53 3.42
N HIS A 497 8.91 -40.57 2.93
CA HIS A 497 7.87 -40.84 1.94
C HIS A 497 8.41 -41.36 0.60
N GLU A 498 9.58 -40.87 0.15
CA GLU A 498 10.25 -41.41 -1.04
C GLU A 498 10.70 -42.87 -0.84
N ILE A 499 11.23 -43.21 0.34
CA ILE A 499 11.63 -44.58 0.69
C ILE A 499 10.40 -45.50 0.72
N ASP A 500 9.31 -45.09 1.39
CA ASP A 500 8.08 -45.89 1.49
C ASP A 500 7.39 -46.09 0.14
N SER A 501 7.44 -45.09 -0.76
CA SER A 501 6.94 -45.19 -2.13
C SER A 501 7.77 -46.18 -2.96
N ASN A 502 9.09 -46.10 -2.87
CA ASN A 502 10.01 -47.02 -3.57
C ASN A 502 9.86 -48.47 -3.07
N ILE A 503 9.63 -48.69 -1.78
CA ILE A 503 9.34 -50.02 -1.22
C ILE A 503 8.00 -50.57 -1.75
N LYS A 504 6.96 -49.73 -1.84
CA LYS A 504 5.64 -50.12 -2.38
C LYS A 504 5.66 -50.38 -3.89
N HIS A 505 6.57 -49.79 -4.64
CA HIS A 505 6.73 -50.02 -6.09
C HIS A 505 7.73 -51.11 -6.43
N GLY A 506 8.69 -51.42 -5.54
CA GLY A 506 9.62 -52.56 -5.68
C GLY A 506 9.03 -53.92 -5.26
N LEU A 507 7.79 -53.95 -4.75
CA LEU A 507 7.03 -55.15 -4.38
C LEU A 507 5.97 -55.54 -5.43
N LYS A 508 6.04 -55.02 -6.66
CA LYS A 508 5.19 -55.42 -7.79
C LYS A 508 5.95 -56.18 -8.85
#